data_AF-A0A013XRJ9-F1
#
_entry.id   AF-A0A013XRJ9-F1
#
_cell.length_a   1.000
_cell.length_b   1.000
_cell.length_c   1.000
_cell.angle_alpha   90.00
_cell.angle_beta   90.00
_cell.angle_gamma   90.00
#
_symmetry.space_group_name_H-M   'P 1'
#
loop_
_entity.id
_entity.type
_entity.pdbx_description
1 polymer ?
#
loop_
_entity_poly.entity_id
_entity_poly.type
_entity_poly.pdbx_seq_one_letter_code
_entity_poly.pdbx_strand_id
1 'polypeptide(L)' 'TRSAASLTARHVGSVAEASAMAEAGAGARLLSPRRISPDRMATCAIAASVTFQGTPT' A
#
# COMPACT_ATOMS: atom_id res chain seq x y z
N THR A 1 -2.37 -7.33 11.58
CA THR A 1 -0.94 -7.74 11.59
C THR A 1 -0.06 -6.52 11.45
N ARG A 2 0.94 -6.32 12.32
CA ARG A 2 2.02 -5.34 12.13
C ARG A 2 3.31 -6.15 12.18
N SER A 3 4.03 -6.26 11.07
CA SER A 3 5.27 -7.04 11.08
C SER A 3 6.38 -6.16 11.65
N ALA A 4 6.91 -6.54 12.81
CA ALA A 4 8.01 -5.81 13.44
C ALA A 4 9.21 -5.67 12.49
N ALA A 5 9.55 -6.72 11.75
CA ALA A 5 10.64 -6.70 10.78
C ALA A 5 10.43 -5.68 9.65
N SER A 6 9.20 -5.51 9.16
CA SER A 6 8.90 -4.51 8.12
C SER A 6 8.96 -3.08 8.65
N LEU A 7 8.42 -2.85 9.86
CA LEU A 7 8.50 -1.55 10.53
C LEU A 7 9.95 -1.13 10.77
N THR A 8 10.78 -2.04 11.28
CA THR A 8 12.19 -1.76 11.60
C THR A 8 13.03 -1.49 10.36
N ALA A 9 12.79 -2.20 9.25
CA ALA A 9 13.65 -2.09 8.07
C ALA A 9 13.29 -0.93 7.13
N ARG A 10 12.02 -0.49 7.10
CA ARG A 10 11.53 0.41 6.04
C ARG A 10 10.63 1.55 6.53
N HIS A 11 10.35 1.64 7.82
CA HIS A 11 9.35 2.57 8.39
C HIS A 11 7.94 2.42 7.77
N VAL A 12 7.66 1.29 7.11
CA VAL A 12 6.33 0.95 6.56
C VAL A 12 5.87 -0.38 7.15
N GLY A 13 4.58 -0.51 7.45
CA GLY A 13 4.01 -1.69 8.12
C GLY A 13 4.07 -2.99 7.30
N SER A 14 4.30 -2.88 5.98
CA SER A 14 4.45 -3.98 5.01
C SER A 14 5.02 -3.48 3.67
N VAL A 15 5.67 -4.37 2.91
CA VAL A 15 6.11 -4.09 1.52
C VAL A 15 4.92 -3.77 0.62
N ALA A 16 3.82 -4.51 0.75
CA ALA A 16 2.62 -4.28 -0.08
C ALA A 16 2.06 -2.85 0.07
N GLU A 17 2.10 -2.31 1.29
CA GLU A 17 1.64 -0.94 1.59
C GLU A 17 2.57 0.10 0.94
N ALA A 18 3.89 -0.12 1.01
CA ALA A 18 4.88 0.75 0.37
C ALA A 18 4.73 0.74 -1.16
N SER A 19 4.58 -0.44 -1.77
CA SER A 19 4.39 -0.59 -3.22
C SER A 19 3.14 0.13 -3.72
N ALA A 20 1.99 -0.04 -3.03
CA ALA A 20 0.75 0.61 -3.42
C ALA A 20 0.85 2.15 -3.34
N MET A 21 1.47 2.69 -2.30
CA MET A 21 1.66 4.13 -2.18
C MET A 21 2.66 4.68 -3.21
N ALA A 22 3.72 3.93 -3.52
CA ALA A 22 4.70 4.32 -4.54
C ALA A 22 4.06 4.40 -5.94
N GLU A 23 3.20 3.45 -6.28
CA GLU A 23 2.44 3.44 -7.54
C GLU A 23 1.42 4.59 -7.60
N ALA A 24 0.66 4.80 -6.53
CA ALA A 24 -0.34 5.87 -6.48
C ALA A 24 0.26 7.29 -6.52
N GLY A 25 1.52 7.44 -6.11
CA GLY A 25 2.30 8.68 -6.26
C GLY A 25 2.13 9.68 -5.11
N ALA A 26 2.51 10.93 -5.37
CA ALA A 26 2.53 11.98 -4.34
C ALA A 26 1.14 12.19 -3.70
N GLY A 27 1.11 12.26 -2.37
CA GLY A 27 -0.15 12.39 -1.61
C GLY A 27 -0.97 11.10 -1.52
N ALA A 28 -0.41 9.95 -1.90
CA ALA A 28 -1.03 8.66 -1.72
C ALA A 28 -1.27 8.34 -0.23
N ARG A 29 -2.42 7.71 0.04
CA ARG A 29 -2.77 7.15 1.35
C ARG A 29 -3.41 5.78 1.18
N LEU A 30 -3.22 4.92 2.18
CA LEU A 30 -3.88 3.63 2.23
C LEU A 30 -5.39 3.82 2.45
N LEU A 31 -6.20 3.13 1.64
CA LEU A 31 -7.66 3.14 1.77
C LEU A 31 -8.14 2.17 2.87
N SER A 32 -7.38 1.12 3.14
CA SER A 32 -7.69 0.13 4.15
C SER A 32 -6.42 -0.56 4.65
N PRO A 33 -6.47 -1.28 5.79
CA PRO A 33 -5.39 -2.18 6.18
C PRO A 33 -5.13 -3.22 5.08
N ARG A 34 -3.88 -3.63 4.91
CA ARG A 34 -3.53 -4.68 3.95
C ARG A 34 -4.33 -5.98 4.19
N ARG A 35 -4.72 -6.65 3.11
CA ARG A 35 -5.40 -7.95 3.13
C ARG A 35 -4.42 -9.07 2.85
N ILE A 36 -4.59 -10.16 3.57
CA ILE A 36 -3.85 -11.41 3.40
C ILE A 36 -4.87 -12.44 2.89
N SER A 37 -4.52 -13.19 1.86
CA SER A 37 -5.39 -14.25 1.35
C SER A 37 -5.64 -15.34 2.41
N PRO A 38 -6.76 -16.07 2.36
CA PRO A 38 -7.06 -17.12 3.36
C PRO A 38 -5.97 -18.20 3.44
N ASP A 39 -5.39 -18.56 2.31
CA ASP A 39 -4.26 -19.51 2.19
C ASP A 39 -2.89 -18.92 2.59
N ARG A 40 -2.84 -17.63 2.94
CA ARG A 40 -1.64 -16.87 3.31
C ARG A 40 -0.57 -16.78 2.23
N MET A 41 -0.88 -17.12 0.98
CA MET A 41 0.08 -17.05 -0.13
C MET A 41 0.22 -15.64 -0.73
N ALA A 42 -0.75 -14.75 -0.50
CA ALA A 42 -0.74 -13.38 -1.04
C ALA A 42 -1.01 -12.32 0.03
N THR A 43 -0.40 -11.14 -0.15
CA THR A 43 -0.67 -9.94 0.65
C THR A 43 -0.79 -8.75 -0.29
N CYS A 44 -1.91 -8.02 -0.22
CA CYS A 44 -2.17 -6.84 -1.04
C CYS A 44 -2.55 -5.64 -0.18
N ALA A 45 -2.25 -4.44 -0.65
CA ALA A 45 -2.71 -3.17 -0.08
C ALA A 45 -3.31 -2.31 -1.20
N ILE A 46 -4.21 -1.40 -0.82
CA ILE A 46 -4.84 -0.48 -1.77
C ILE A 46 -4.55 0.94 -1.29
N ALA A 47 -4.00 1.76 -2.18
CA ALA A 47 -3.75 3.17 -1.95
C ALA A 47 -4.43 4.01 -3.04
N ALA A 48 -4.75 5.24 -2.71
CA ALA A 48 -5.18 6.24 -3.67
C ALA A 48 -4.47 7.56 -3.39
N SER A 49 -4.07 8.25 -4.45
CA SER A 49 -3.63 9.64 -4.39
C SER A 49 -4.83 10.58 -4.52
N VAL A 50 -4.68 11.77 -3.96
CA VAL A 50 -5.69 12.84 -4.07
C VAL A 50 -5.71 13.50 -5.44
N THR A 51 -4.79 13.11 -6.32
CA THR A 51 -4.67 13.65 -7.67
C THR A 51 -5.38 12.73 -8.65
N PHE A 52 -6.60 13.08 -9.03
CA PHE A 52 -7.23 12.49 -10.21
C PHE A 52 -6.43 12.93 -11.45
N GLN A 53 -5.63 12.05 -12.04
CA GLN A 53 -5.05 12.28 -13.37
C GLN A 53 -6.04 11.83 -14.43
N GLY A 54 -6.99 12.71 -14.76
CA GLY A 54 -7.82 12.58 -15.93
C GLY A 54 -7.72 13.86 -16.77
N THR A 55 -6.79 13.88 -17.72
CA THR A 55 -6.99 14.61 -18.98
C THR A 55 -7.39 13.58 -20.02
N PRO A 56 -8.69 13.32 -20.24
CA PRO A 56 -9.12 12.68 -21.47
C PRO A 56 -8.85 13.67 -22.61
N THR A 57 -7.88 13.34 -23.46
CA THR A 57 -7.70 13.96 -24.79
C THR A 57 -8.87 13.65 -25.69
#